data_AF-A0A9P6NNZ6-F1
#
_entry.id   AF-A0A9P6NNZ6-F1
#
_cell.length_a   1.000
_cell.length_b   1.000
_cell.length_c   1.000
_cell.angle_alpha   90.00
_cell.angle_beta   90.00
_cell.angle_gamma   90.00
#
_symmetry.space_group_name_H-M   'P 1'
#
loop_
_entity.id
_entity.type
_entity.pdbx_description
1 polymer ?
#
loop_
_entity_poly.entity_id
_entity_poly.type
_entity_poly.pdbx_seq_one_letter_code
_entity_poly.pdbx_strand_id
1 'polypeptide(L)' 'DEIGLFAMACWHDHCLKFINVEKSGEKAHCVHALLGSLISRTTEEDGPHPRIGVLYDIGCTLEKGITKVSKCLSGSE' A
#
# COMPACT_ATOMS: atom_id res chain seq x y z
N ASP A 1 -8.23 21.62 -2.44
CA ASP A 1 -7.44 20.47 -2.91
C ASP A 1 -6.60 19.92 -1.79
N GLU A 2 -6.60 18.59 -1.60
CA GLU A 2 -5.70 17.93 -0.67
C GLU A 2 -4.51 17.37 -1.47
N ILE A 3 -3.61 18.27 -1.83
CA ILE A 3 -2.26 17.94 -2.30
C ILE A 3 -1.43 17.50 -1.10
N GLY A 4 -0.59 16.47 -1.28
CA GLY A 4 0.16 15.90 -0.17
C GLY A 4 1.28 14.97 -0.59
N LEU A 5 2.16 14.67 0.35
CA LEU A 5 3.26 13.74 0.14
C LEU A 5 2.96 12.42 0.84
N PHE A 6 3.03 11.32 0.09
CA PHE A 6 2.92 9.98 0.64
C PHE A 6 4.31 9.38 0.80
N ALA A 7 4.62 8.81 1.95
CA ALA A 7 5.93 8.23 2.25
C ALA A 7 5.82 6.81 2.81
N MET A 8 6.77 5.97 2.44
CA MET A 8 7.04 4.70 3.10
C MET A 8 8.33 4.84 3.88
N ALA A 9 8.32 4.52 5.16
CA ALA A 9 9.49 4.55 6.03
C ALA A 9 9.76 3.17 6.64
N CYS A 10 11.02 2.89 6.96
CA CYS A 10 11.40 1.72 7.77
C CYS A 10 11.35 2.06 9.26
N TRP A 11 11.50 1.04 10.11
CA TRP A 11 11.55 1.23 11.57
C TRP A 11 12.74 2.06 12.07
N HIS A 12 13.77 2.27 11.23
CA HIS A 12 14.89 3.18 11.54
C HIS A 12 14.61 4.64 11.14
N ASP A 13 13.35 4.98 10.86
CA ASP A 13 12.91 6.31 10.43
C ASP A 13 13.55 6.79 9.11
N HIS A 14 14.00 5.83 8.29
CA HIS A 14 14.53 6.13 6.96
C HIS A 14 13.42 5.98 5.92
N CYS A 15 13.22 7.03 5.12
CA CYS A 15 12.29 6.97 4.01
C CYS A 15 12.80 6.03 2.92
N LEU A 16 11.98 5.06 2.55
CA LEU A 16 12.24 4.07 1.50
C LEU A 16 11.76 4.57 0.14
N LYS A 17 10.61 5.27 0.12
CA LYS A 17 10.00 5.77 -1.12
C LYS A 17 9.00 6.88 -0.84
N PHE A 18 8.93 7.85 -1.75
CA PHE A 18 7.95 8.93 -1.74
C PHE A 18 7.08 8.90 -2.99
N ILE A 19 5.84 9.35 -2.86
CA ILE A 19 4.93 9.62 -3.98
C ILE A 19 4.30 10.98 -3.74
N ASN A 20 4.42 11.85 -4.74
CA ASN A 20 3.71 13.12 -4.77
C ASN A 20 2.25 12.86 -5.16
N VAL A 21 1.30 13.36 -4.37
CA VAL A 21 -0.13 13.28 -4.67
C VAL A 21 -0.57 14.64 -5.21
N GLU A 22 -0.73 14.70 -6.53
CA GLU A 22 -1.11 15.91 -7.24
C GLU A 22 -2.63 16.08 -7.31
N LYS A 23 -3.40 14.98 -7.26
CA LYS A 23 -4.87 15.01 -7.32
C LYS A 23 -5.53 14.23 -6.17
N SER A 24 -6.62 14.79 -5.64
CA SER A 24 -7.39 14.24 -4.51
C SER A 24 -7.88 12.79 -4.70
N GLY A 25 -8.12 12.35 -5.95
CA GLY A 25 -8.60 10.99 -6.26
C GLY A 25 -7.52 9.91 -6.32
N GLU A 26 -6.23 10.26 -6.29
CA GLU A 26 -5.12 9.32 -6.49
C GLU A 26 -4.72 8.58 -5.20
N LYS A 27 -5.25 8.99 -4.06
CA LYS A 27 -4.81 8.59 -2.72
C LYS A 27 -4.70 7.07 -2.53
N ALA A 28 -5.70 6.29 -2.94
CA ALA A 28 -5.67 4.84 -2.79
C ALA A 28 -4.69 4.14 -3.76
N HIS A 29 -4.57 4.66 -4.99
CA HIS A 29 -3.64 4.13 -5.99
C HIS A 29 -2.19 4.29 -5.55
N CYS A 30 -1.84 5.43 -4.93
CA CYS A 30 -0.50 5.67 -4.40
C CYS A 30 -0.10 4.63 -3.34
N VAL A 31 -1.03 4.29 -2.44
CA VAL A 31 -0.79 3.28 -1.40
C VAL A 31 -0.57 1.89 -1.99
N HIS A 32 -1.40 1.50 -2.96
CA HIS A 32 -1.23 0.22 -3.65
C HIS A 32 0.11 0.16 -4.42
N ALA A 33 0.52 1.25 -5.06
CA ALA A 33 1.80 1.33 -5.76
C ALA A 33 3.00 1.21 -4.80
N LEU A 34 2.90 1.80 -3.61
CA LEU A 34 3.89 1.65 -2.55
C LEU A 34 3.95 0.22 -2.03
N LEU A 35 2.81 -0.39 -1.71
CA LEU A 35 2.74 -1.78 -1.24
C LEU A 35 3.27 -2.76 -2.28
N GLY A 36 2.88 -2.62 -3.55
CA GLY A 36 3.38 -3.44 -4.65
C GLY A 36 4.90 -3.32 -4.81
N SER A 37 5.42 -2.10 -4.71
CA SER A 37 6.87 -1.84 -4.75
C SER A 37 7.62 -2.40 -3.54
N LEU A 38 6.98 -2.51 -2.38
CA LEU A 38 7.58 -3.11 -1.19
C LEU A 38 7.61 -4.63 -1.33
N ILE A 39 6.46 -5.24 -1.65
CA ILE A 39 6.32 -6.68 -1.88
C ILE A 39 7.33 -7.13 -2.94
N SER A 40 7.39 -6.46 -4.10
CA SER A 40 8.31 -6.83 -5.17
C SER A 40 9.79 -6.77 -4.78
N ARG A 41 10.15 -5.93 -3.79
CA ARG A 41 11.53 -5.79 -3.32
C ARG A 41 11.87 -6.76 -2.19
N THR A 42 10.86 -7.26 -1.49
CA THR A 42 11.04 -8.16 -0.34
C THR A 42 10.74 -9.62 -0.66
N THR A 43 10.06 -9.89 -1.78
CA THR A 43 9.80 -11.26 -2.25
C THR A 43 10.99 -11.73 -3.09
N GLU A 44 11.59 -12.84 -2.68
CA GLU A 44 12.59 -13.58 -3.45
C GLU A 44 11.92 -14.81 -4.09
N GLU A 45 12.32 -15.23 -5.30
CA GLU A 45 11.65 -16.31 -6.06
C GLU A 45 11.57 -17.64 -5.29
N ASP A 46 12.60 -17.98 -4.50
CA ASP A 46 12.67 -19.18 -3.66
C ASP A 46 12.73 -18.86 -2.15
N GLY A 47 12.44 -17.61 -1.77
CA GLY A 47 12.55 -17.13 -0.39
C GLY A 47 11.25 -17.27 0.40
N PRO A 48 11.32 -17.20 1.74
CA PRO A 48 10.12 -17.15 2.57
C PRO A 48 9.28 -15.92 2.22
N HIS A 49 7.95 -16.07 2.24
CA HIS A 49 7.06 -14.93 2.02
C HIS A 49 7.36 -13.80 3.01
N PRO A 50 7.56 -12.56 2.52
CA PRO A 50 7.91 -11.45 3.38
C PRO A 50 6.74 -11.11 4.32
N ARG A 51 7.03 -11.01 5.61
CA ARG A 51 6.05 -10.53 6.61
C ARG A 51 6.02 -9.00 6.57
N ILE A 52 4.98 -8.44 5.95
CA ILE A 52 4.81 -7.00 5.82
C ILE A 52 3.75 -6.51 6.81
N GLY A 53 4.15 -5.63 7.72
CA GLY A 53 3.23 -4.86 8.58
C GLY A 53 2.96 -3.49 7.97
N VAL A 54 1.68 -3.11 7.86
CA VAL A 54 1.27 -1.81 7.31
C VAL A 54 0.60 -1.00 8.42
N LEU A 55 1.20 0.14 8.76
CA LEU A 55 0.57 1.14 9.63
C LEU A 55 0.12 2.32 8.77
N TYR A 56 -1.17 2.61 8.78
CA TYR A 56 -1.77 3.60 7.89
C TYR A 56 -2.73 4.50 8.67
N ASP A 57 -2.43 5.79 8.71
CA ASP A 57 -3.13 6.80 9.54
C ASP A 57 -4.61 6.99 9.13
N ILE A 58 -4.97 6.65 7.89
CA ILE A 58 -6.35 6.69 7.38
C ILE A 58 -6.84 5.26 7.05
N GLY A 59 -6.59 4.32 7.97
CA GLY A 59 -6.76 2.85 7.79
C GLY A 59 -8.12 2.44 7.22
N CYS A 60 -9.16 3.20 7.54
CA CYS A 60 -10.54 2.91 7.18
C CYS A 60 -10.82 2.88 5.68
N THR A 61 -10.00 3.54 4.84
CA THR A 61 -10.19 3.53 3.38
C THR A 61 -9.48 2.35 2.72
N LEU A 62 -8.28 2.01 3.21
CA LEU A 62 -7.48 0.91 2.69
C LEU A 62 -8.14 -0.45 3.00
N GLU A 63 -8.59 -0.64 4.24
CA GLU A 63 -9.28 -1.86 4.66
C GLU A 63 -10.54 -2.10 3.83
N LYS A 64 -11.38 -1.07 3.64
CA LYS A 64 -12.58 -1.15 2.79
C LYS A 64 -12.23 -1.54 1.34
N GLY A 65 -11.14 -1.01 0.80
CA GLY A 65 -10.64 -1.35 -0.53
C GLY A 65 -10.25 -2.83 -0.62
N ILE A 66 -9.45 -3.31 0.32
CA ILE A 66 -9.01 -4.71 0.40
C ILE A 66 -10.21 -5.64 0.56
N THR A 67 -11.11 -5.38 1.53
CA THR A 67 -12.29 -6.21 1.77
C THR A 67 -13.20 -6.28 0.54
N LYS A 68 -13.38 -5.16 -0.19
CA LYS A 68 -14.18 -5.13 -1.41
C LYS A 68 -13.59 -6.04 -2.49
N VAL A 69 -12.28 -5.96 -2.73
CA VAL A 69 -11.59 -6.81 -3.72
C VAL A 69 -11.61 -8.27 -3.29
N SER A 70 -11.33 -8.58 -2.02
CA SER A 70 -11.37 -9.94 -1.49
C SER A 70 -12.76 -10.58 -1.65
N LYS A 71 -13.84 -9.82 -1.42
CA LYS A 71 -15.22 -10.30 -1.63
C LYS A 71 -15.54 -10.57 -3.10
N CYS A 72 -15.04 -9.75 -4.02
CA CYS A 72 -15.21 -9.99 -5.47
C CYS A 72 -14.42 -11.22 -5.93
N LEU A 73 -13.24 -11.48 -5.37
CA LEU A 73 -12.44 -12.67 -5.67
C LEU A 73 -13.04 -13.96 -5.09
N SER A 74 -13.74 -13.86 -3.96
CA SER A 74 -14.48 -14.98 -3.35
C SER A 74 -15.90 -15.17 -3.92
N GLY A 75 -16.32 -14.32 -4.85
CA GLY A 75 -17.67 -14.30 -5.43
C GLY A 75 -17.63 -14.57 -6.94
N SER A 76 -17.11 -15.74 -7.31
CA SER A 76 -17.28 -16.36 -8.62
C SER A 76 -17.97 -17.71 -8.41
N GLU A 77 -19.24 -17.67 -8.06
CA GLU A 77 -20.21 -18.75 -8.26
C GLU A 77 -21.39 -18.18 -9.07
#